data_AF-B2ZRU9-F1
#
_entry.id   AF-B2ZRU9-F1
#
_cell.length_a   1.000
_cell.length_b   1.000
_cell.length_c   1.000
_cell.angle_alpha   90.00
_cell.angle_beta   90.00
_cell.angle_gamma   90.00
#
_symmetry.space_group_name_H-M   'P 1'
#
loop_
_entity.id
_entity.type
_entity.pdbx_description
1 polymer ?
#
loop_
_entity_poly.entity_id
_entity_poly.type
_entity_poly.pdbx_seq_one_letter_code
_entity_poly.pdbx_strand_id
1 'polypeptide(L)' 'WVVSAAHCYKSRVEVRLGEHNIAVNEGSEQYITSEKVIRHPSYNSWTIDSDVMLIKL' A
#
# COMPACT_ATOMS: atom_id res chain seq x y z
N TRP A 1 -1.44 9.12 -4.04
CA TRP A 1 -2.32 7.94 -3.84
C TRP A 1 -1.63 6.72 -4.41
N VAL A 2 -1.76 5.57 -3.76
CA VAL A 2 -1.27 4.26 -4.22
C VAL A 2 -2.41 3.25 -4.17
N VAL A 3 -2.49 2.38 -5.17
CA VAL A 3 -3.44 1.25 -5.20
C VAL A 3 -2.71 0.00 -4.72
N SER A 4 -3.36 -0.82 -3.90
CA SER A 4 -2.85 -2.12 -3.47
C SER A 4 -4.01 -3.10 -3.25
N ALA A 5 -3.71 -4.35 -2.93
CA ALA A 5 -4.72 -5.35 -2.58
C ALA A 5 -5.27 -5.08 -1.16
N ALA A 6 -6.57 -5.24 -0.96
CA ALA A 6 -7.20 -5.03 0.35
C ALA A 6 -6.73 -6.03 1.41
N HIS A 7 -6.36 -7.25 1.01
CA HIS A 7 -5.81 -8.26 1.92
C HIS A 7 -4.44 -7.88 2.49
N CYS A 8 -3.72 -6.94 1.86
CA CYS A 8 -2.46 -6.39 2.37
C CYS A 8 -2.66 -5.33 3.48
N TYR A 9 -3.89 -5.07 3.91
CA TYR A 9 -4.20 -4.00 4.86
C TYR A 9 -3.36 -4.05 6.14
N LYS A 10 -2.84 -2.89 6.50
CA LYS A 10 -2.28 -2.54 7.81
C LYS A 10 -2.83 -1.17 8.21
N SER A 11 -2.89 -0.89 9.51
CA SER A 11 -3.34 0.41 10.02
C SER A 11 -2.40 1.57 9.64
N ARG A 12 -1.13 1.26 9.38
CA ARG A 12 -0.10 2.19 8.88
C ARG A 12 0.80 1.45 7.90
N VAL A 13 1.10 2.07 6.77
CA VAL A 13 1.98 1.53 5.72
C VAL A 13 3.01 2.61 5.37
N GLU A 14 4.29 2.24 5.29
CA GLU A 14 5.29 3.08 4.63
C GLU A 14 5.38 2.65 3.16
N VAL A 15 5.19 3.61 2.26
CA VAL A 15 5.33 3.40 0.83
C VAL A 15 6.72 3.84 0.41
N ARG A 16 7.45 2.93 -0.23
CA ARG A 16 8.73 3.18 -0.87
C ARG A 16 8.51 3.29 -2.39
N LEU A 17 8.78 4.45 -2.96
CA LEU A 17 8.69 4.72 -4.42
C LEU A 17 10.09 4.99 -4.98
N GLY A 18 10.28 4.78 -6.28
CA GLY A 18 11.58 5.02 -6.92
C GLY A 18 12.63 3.96 -6.61
N GLU A 19 12.20 2.78 -6.16
CA GLU A 19 13.05 1.62 -5.85
C GLU A 19 13.34 0.78 -7.10
N HIS A 20 14.59 0.33 -7.27
CA HIS A 20 14.91 -0.83 -8.10
C HIS A 20 15.39 -2.00 -7.24
N ASN A 21 16.27 -1.74 -6.26
CA ASN A 21 16.71 -2.73 -5.28
C ASN A 21 16.42 -2.28 -3.83
N ILE A 22 15.39 -2.87 -3.22
CA ILE A 22 14.91 -2.52 -1.87
C ILE A 22 15.93 -2.68 -0.74
N ALA A 23 17.05 -3.37 -0.99
CA ALA A 23 18.13 -3.59 -0.03
C ALA A 23 19.28 -2.56 -0.14
N VAL A 24 19.24 -1.68 -1.15
CA VAL A 24 20.26 -0.65 -1.42
C VAL A 24 19.58 0.71 -1.44
N ASN A 25 20.34 1.77 -1.12
CA ASN A 25 19.88 3.15 -1.30
C ASN A 25 20.59 3.73 -2.53
N GLU A 26 19.84 3.88 -3.62
CA GLU A 26 20.27 4.29 -4.96
C GLU A 26 20.18 5.82 -5.15
N GLY A 27 19.50 6.52 -4.23
CA GLY A 27 19.34 7.98 -4.18
C GLY A 27 18.05 8.50 -4.83
N SER A 28 17.29 7.66 -5.54
CA SER A 28 16.00 8.00 -6.15
C SER A 28 14.79 7.69 -5.25
N GLU A 29 15.02 6.98 -4.15
CA GLU A 29 13.98 6.46 -3.29
C GLU A 29 13.24 7.56 -2.52
N GLN A 30 11.93 7.38 -2.40
CA GLN A 30 11.06 8.20 -1.57
C GLN A 30 10.35 7.32 -0.55
N TYR A 31 10.48 7.67 0.73
CA TYR A 31 9.88 6.97 1.85
C TYR A 31 8.75 7.82 2.41
N ILE A 32 7.50 7.38 2.26
CA ILE A 32 6.32 8.16 2.66
C ILE A 32 5.41 7.30 3.53
N THR A 33 5.20 7.73 4.77
CA THR A 33 4.20 7.09 5.66
C THR A 33 2.79 7.47 5.20
N SER A 34 1.90 6.48 5.08
CA SER A 34 0.50 6.69 4.75
C SER A 34 -0.23 7.61 5.73
N GLU A 35 -0.96 8.61 5.23
CA GLU A 35 -1.98 9.35 5.99
C GLU A 35 -3.21 8.46 6.27
N LYS A 36 -3.66 7.68 5.28
CA LYS A 36 -4.83 6.78 5.39
C LYS A 36 -4.65 5.52 4.57
N VAL A 37 -5.19 4.40 5.06
CA VAL A 37 -5.31 3.13 4.33
C VAL A 37 -6.78 2.74 4.29
N ILE A 38 -7.36 2.66 3.10
CA ILE A 38 -8.80 2.55 2.87
C ILE A 38 -9.07 1.30 2.04
N ARG A 39 -9.56 0.22 2.68
CA ARG A 39 -10.05 -0.97 1.97
C ARG A 39 -11.35 -0.68 1.25
N HIS A 40 -11.60 -1.39 0.15
CA HIS A 40 -12.92 -1.40 -0.46
C HIS A 40 -13.98 -1.81 0.58
N PRO A 41 -15.12 -1.09 0.70
CA PRO A 41 -16.13 -1.36 1.72
C PRO A 41 -16.74 -2.76 1.61
N SER A 42 -16.75 -3.34 0.41
CA SER A 42 -17.25 -4.70 0.14
C SER A 42 -16.15 -5.78 0.15
N TYR A 43 -14.94 -5.48 0.63
CA TYR A 43 -13.89 -6.50 0.73
C TYR A 43 -14.31 -7.67 1.62
N ASN A 44 -14.24 -8.88 1.08
CA ASN A 44 -14.55 -10.11 1.79
C ASN A 44 -13.28 -10.97 1.93
N SER A 45 -12.82 -11.19 3.17
CA SER A 45 -11.60 -11.96 3.44
C SER A 45 -11.73 -13.47 3.20
N TRP A 46 -12.95 -14.00 3.10
CA TRP A 46 -13.19 -15.42 2.84
C TRP A 46 -13.19 -15.75 1.34
N THR A 47 -13.79 -14.88 0.53
CA THR A 47 -13.88 -15.07 -0.93
C THR A 47 -12.81 -14.30 -1.71
N ILE A 48 -12.15 -13.33 -1.08
CA ILE A 48 -11.21 -12.38 -1.70
C ILE A 48 -11.92 -11.46 -2.73
N ASP A 49 -13.24 -11.32 -2.63
CA ASP A 49 -13.97 -10.35 -3.44
C ASP A 49 -13.62 -8.91 -3.05
N SER A 50 -13.62 -8.02 -4.04
CA SER A 50 -13.26 -6.60 -3.88
C SER A 50 -11.88 -6.39 -3.23
N ASP A 51 -10.89 -7.19 -3.62
CA ASP A 51 -9.53 -7.14 -3.09
C ASP A 51 -8.71 -5.95 -3.62
N VAL A 52 -9.19 -4.74 -3.32
CA VAL A 52 -8.57 -3.48 -3.69
C VAL A 52 -8.64 -2.48 -2.54
N MET A 53 -7.57 -1.73 -2.33
CA MET A 53 -7.50 -0.64 -1.35
C MET A 53 -6.73 0.56 -1.92
N LEU A 54 -7.04 1.74 -1.38
CA LEU A 54 -6.33 2.98 -1.63
C LEU A 54 -5.49 3.37 -0.42
N ILE A 55 -4.25 3.78 -0.67
CA ILE A 55 -3.35 4.37 0.32
C ILE A 55 -3.21 5.85 -0.03
N LYS A 56 -3.61 6.71 0.91
CA LYS A 56 -3.31 8.13 0.87
C LYS A 56 -1.91 8.32 1.43
N LEU A 57 -1.01 8.86 0.60
CA LEU A 57 0.35 9.21 0.97
C LEU A 57 0.32 10.48 1.83
#